data_AF-A0A124FRJ3-F1
#
_entry.id   AF-A0A124FRJ3-F1
#
_cell.length_a   1.000
_cell.length_b   1.000
_cell.length_c   1.000
_cell.angle_alpha   90.00
_cell.angle_beta   90.00
_cell.angle_gamma   90.00
#
_symmetry.space_group_name_H-M   'P 1'
#
loop_
_entity.id
_entity.type
_entity.pdbx_description
1 polymer ?
#
loop_
_entity_poly.entity_id
_entity_poly.type
_entity_poly.pdbx_seq_one_letter_code
_entity_poly.pdbx_strand_id
1 'polypeptide(L)'
;MNLLGRIVISKSLLILLASFSILSILAKAEGTRELQPDATYNPRLRLSYSMPVTNDDGGPFATPVAPPEYRLWVTIGNATEIVYFGFKPQSNNFSFVIKDSVGTVVYPASGTPMPLPTSGNGYIVDYNQAVNGPKPLNAAGYDPLTFTPPYAGNFYFEFSWGSAYGQRYITYWDITVVAPGNIEKRGRVWSKNWQLQMGSNNHPFTGVMYPYTNDQITTSIHFNGMAPARFTVACNPTGVSNTGNFIIDRKSVAGNHTYPEYKIFVNNPDSNLFPTGILGGVDSVKTSNHCDGQLNITLFVNKPGVADIILQINPEPGVQPED
;
A
#
# COMPACT_ATOMS: atom_id res chain seq x y z
N MET A 1 -60.43 7.71 -34.78
CA MET A 1 -59.69 6.43 -34.65
C MET A 1 -58.40 6.74 -33.91
N ASN A 2 -58.40 6.58 -32.57
CA ASN A 2 -57.29 6.96 -31.70
C ASN A 2 -56.33 5.77 -31.53
N LEU A 3 -55.10 5.88 -32.04
CA LEU A 3 -53.99 4.99 -31.67
C LEU A 3 -53.25 5.60 -30.46
N LEU A 4 -53.69 5.25 -29.25
CA LEU A 4 -52.88 5.37 -28.04
C LEU A 4 -52.28 3.99 -27.75
N GLY A 5 -51.07 3.75 -28.28
CA GLY A 5 -50.28 2.57 -27.96
C GLY A 5 -49.81 2.63 -26.51
N ARG A 6 -50.41 1.79 -25.65
CA ARG A 6 -49.91 1.56 -24.29
C ARG A 6 -48.54 0.88 -24.37
N ILE A 7 -47.50 1.57 -23.94
CA ILE A 7 -46.21 0.94 -23.65
C ILE A 7 -46.39 0.10 -22.39
N VAL A 8 -46.49 -1.21 -22.56
CA VAL A 8 -46.48 -2.17 -21.44
C VAL A 8 -45.01 -2.42 -21.08
N ILE A 9 -44.49 -1.68 -20.10
CA ILE A 9 -43.18 -1.97 -19.51
C ILE A 9 -43.33 -3.25 -18.69
N SER A 10 -42.75 -4.35 -19.14
CA SER A 10 -42.80 -5.62 -18.41
C SER A 10 -42.03 -5.50 -17.09
N LYS A 11 -42.49 -6.19 -16.03
CA LYS A 11 -41.77 -6.28 -14.75
C LYS A 11 -40.31 -6.75 -14.95
N SER A 12 -40.06 -7.57 -15.96
CA SER A 12 -38.72 -8.04 -16.34
C SER A 12 -37.83 -6.93 -16.92
N LEU A 13 -38.39 -5.93 -17.61
CA LEU A 13 -37.64 -4.77 -18.13
C LEU A 13 -37.27 -3.80 -17.00
N LEU A 14 -38.13 -3.64 -15.98
CA LEU A 14 -37.83 -2.90 -14.76
C LEU A 14 -36.74 -3.58 -13.90
N ILE A 15 -36.71 -4.91 -13.85
CA ILE A 15 -35.65 -5.68 -13.17
C ILE A 15 -34.33 -5.60 -13.95
N LEU A 16 -34.36 -5.57 -15.29
CA LEU A 16 -33.16 -5.41 -16.12
C LEU A 16 -32.58 -3.98 -16.02
N LEU A 17 -33.43 -2.94 -15.98
CA LEU A 17 -32.98 -1.56 -15.73
C LEU A 17 -32.49 -1.35 -14.28
N ALA A 18 -33.13 -1.97 -13.28
CA ALA A 18 -32.64 -1.96 -11.90
C ALA A 18 -31.34 -2.76 -11.73
N SER A 19 -31.14 -3.84 -12.50
CA SER A 19 -29.91 -4.63 -12.53
C SER A 19 -28.75 -3.92 -13.24
N PHE A 20 -29.02 -3.01 -14.18
CA PHE A 20 -28.00 -2.14 -14.80
C PHE A 20 -27.69 -0.88 -13.98
N SER A 21 -28.50 -0.59 -12.95
CA SER A 21 -28.32 0.57 -12.05
C SER A 21 -27.41 0.28 -10.85
N ILE A 22 -26.90 -0.95 -10.75
CA ILE A 22 -25.81 -1.33 -9.83
C ILE A 22 -24.54 -1.56 -10.68
N LEU A 23 -24.23 -0.63 -11.58
CA LEU A 23 -22.82 -0.33 -11.78
C LEU A 23 -22.40 0.37 -10.49
N SER A 24 -21.85 -0.42 -9.58
CA SER A 24 -21.06 0.07 -8.45
C SER A 24 -20.26 1.26 -8.95
N ILE A 25 -20.56 2.43 -8.41
CA ILE A 25 -19.68 3.59 -8.55
C ILE A 25 -18.39 3.08 -7.90
N LEU A 26 -17.48 2.56 -8.72
CA LEU A 26 -16.18 2.15 -8.24
C LEU A 26 -15.58 3.45 -7.77
N ALA A 27 -15.59 3.65 -6.45
CA ALA A 27 -14.80 4.67 -5.80
C ALA A 27 -13.40 4.66 -6.44
N LYS A 28 -12.78 5.83 -6.60
CA LYS A 28 -11.47 5.93 -7.23
C LYS A 28 -10.59 6.78 -6.33
N ALA A 29 -9.94 6.14 -5.38
CA ALA A 29 -9.19 6.76 -4.28
C ALA A 29 -7.99 5.89 -3.92
N GLU A 30 -6.82 6.45 -3.65
CA GLU A 30 -5.68 5.69 -3.15
C GLU A 30 -5.16 6.36 -1.86
N GLY A 31 -5.55 5.78 -0.71
CA GLY A 31 -5.18 6.26 0.61
C GLY A 31 -6.17 5.84 1.71
N THR A 32 -7.00 6.77 2.17
CA THR A 32 -7.98 6.52 3.23
C THR A 32 -8.91 5.35 2.90
N ARG A 33 -9.34 5.20 1.65
CA ARG A 33 -10.21 4.08 1.24
C ARG A 33 -9.61 2.72 1.57
N GLU A 34 -8.32 2.54 1.31
CA GLU A 34 -7.63 1.26 1.52
C GLU A 34 -7.25 1.03 2.98
N LEU A 35 -6.84 2.08 3.69
CA LEU A 35 -6.36 1.96 5.07
C LEU A 35 -7.47 2.08 6.12
N GLN A 36 -8.60 2.67 5.75
CA GLN A 36 -9.78 2.85 6.57
C GLN A 36 -11.02 2.30 5.83
N PRO A 37 -11.20 0.98 5.75
CA PRO A 37 -12.40 0.41 5.12
C PRO A 37 -13.67 0.60 5.97
N ASP A 38 -13.53 0.93 7.26
CA ASP A 38 -14.62 1.20 8.20
C ASP A 38 -14.57 2.66 8.68
N ALA A 39 -15.67 3.39 8.51
CA ALA A 39 -15.80 4.79 8.93
C ALA A 39 -15.58 5.00 10.44
N THR A 40 -15.80 3.97 11.25
CA THR A 40 -15.74 3.98 12.71
C THR A 40 -14.30 4.11 13.21
N TYR A 41 -13.37 3.42 12.56
CA TYR A 41 -11.97 3.40 12.97
C TYR A 41 -11.25 4.51 12.21
N ASN A 42 -10.53 5.37 12.92
CA ASN A 42 -9.89 6.55 12.33
C ASN A 42 -8.36 6.37 12.34
N PRO A 43 -7.80 5.50 11.47
CA PRO A 43 -6.36 5.42 11.25
C PRO A 43 -5.90 6.68 10.54
N ARG A 44 -4.80 7.25 11.03
CA ARG A 44 -4.25 8.51 10.53
C ARG A 44 -2.85 8.27 10.02
N LEU A 45 -2.49 8.98 8.95
CA LEU A 45 -1.10 9.03 8.52
C LEU A 45 -0.31 9.82 9.56
N ARG A 46 0.70 9.20 10.17
CA ARG A 46 1.56 9.82 11.18
C ARG A 46 2.85 10.30 10.52
N LEU A 47 2.99 11.60 10.37
CA LEU A 47 4.22 12.26 9.94
C LEU A 47 5.14 12.44 11.13
N SER A 48 6.45 12.27 10.95
CA SER A 48 7.43 12.43 12.04
C SER A 48 8.73 13.07 11.58
N TYR A 49 9.28 13.93 12.44
CA TYR A 49 10.65 14.45 12.33
C TYR A 49 11.68 13.67 13.17
N SER A 50 11.27 12.63 13.92
CA SER A 50 12.13 12.03 14.95
C SER A 50 13.52 11.66 14.44
N MET A 51 14.49 12.43 14.93
CA MET A 51 15.93 12.30 14.74
C MET A 51 16.61 12.50 16.11
N PRO A 52 17.50 11.59 16.54
CA PRO A 52 17.78 10.29 15.93
C PRO A 52 16.51 9.41 15.91
N VAL A 53 16.55 8.29 15.17
CA VAL A 53 15.54 7.24 15.37
C VAL A 53 15.55 6.89 16.85
N THR A 54 14.48 7.23 17.57
CA THR A 54 14.36 6.89 18.98
C THR A 54 13.61 5.58 19.11
N ASN A 55 13.78 4.94 20.25
CA ASN A 55 13.01 3.79 20.71
C ASN A 55 11.49 4.04 20.79
N ASP A 56 11.01 5.27 20.59
CA ASP A 56 9.59 5.64 20.63
C ASP A 56 9.01 5.99 19.25
N ASP A 57 9.82 5.97 18.20
CA ASP A 57 9.40 6.35 16.85
C ASP A 57 9.99 5.45 15.76
N GLY A 58 9.24 5.24 14.69
CA GLY A 58 9.67 4.48 13.52
C GLY A 58 10.63 5.26 12.61
N GLY A 59 11.39 6.21 13.17
CA GLY A 59 12.20 7.19 12.45
C GLY A 59 11.40 8.37 11.87
N PRO A 60 12.04 9.25 11.08
CA PRO A 60 11.33 10.30 10.37
C PRO A 60 10.38 9.70 9.34
N PHE A 61 9.31 10.37 8.94
CA PHE A 61 8.45 9.90 7.86
C PHE A 61 7.81 11.06 7.10
N ALA A 62 8.06 11.08 5.79
CA ALA A 62 7.58 12.08 4.85
C ALA A 62 7.86 13.54 5.29
N THR A 63 9.03 13.77 5.88
CA THR A 63 9.52 15.10 6.31
C THR A 63 10.85 15.45 5.64
N PRO A 64 11.31 16.72 5.67
CA PRO A 64 12.59 17.14 5.10
C PRO A 64 13.83 16.36 5.57
N VAL A 65 13.77 15.72 6.74
CA VAL A 65 14.87 14.90 7.27
C VAL A 65 14.74 13.43 6.89
N ALA A 66 13.66 13.03 6.21
CA ALA A 66 13.39 11.65 5.85
C ALA A 66 14.31 11.20 4.69
N PRO A 67 15.18 10.19 4.90
CA PRO A 67 15.94 9.60 3.81
C PRO A 67 15.01 8.81 2.87
N PRO A 68 15.50 8.37 1.69
CA PRO A 68 14.67 7.75 0.65
C PRO A 68 13.74 6.63 1.13
N GLU A 69 14.15 5.87 2.14
CA GLU A 69 13.41 4.73 2.71
C GLU A 69 12.21 5.16 3.57
N TYR A 70 12.15 6.44 3.95
CA TYR A 70 11.16 6.98 4.87
C TYR A 70 10.24 8.02 4.18
N ARG A 71 10.26 8.08 2.86
CA ARG A 71 9.44 9.02 2.07
C ARG A 71 8.10 8.40 1.67
N LEU A 72 7.11 9.27 1.46
CA LEU A 72 5.83 8.91 0.83
C LEU A 72 5.93 9.13 -0.67
N TRP A 73 6.04 8.05 -1.44
CA TRP A 73 6.29 8.07 -2.86
C TRP A 73 5.01 7.89 -3.68
N VAL A 74 5.02 8.47 -4.88
CA VAL A 74 4.09 8.21 -5.97
C VAL A 74 4.87 7.96 -7.25
N THR A 75 4.52 6.91 -7.98
CA THR A 75 5.15 6.56 -9.26
C THR A 75 4.24 6.91 -10.42
N ILE A 76 4.79 7.61 -11.41
CA ILE A 76 4.13 8.07 -12.62
C ILE A 76 4.66 7.28 -13.81
N GLY A 77 3.77 6.63 -14.55
CA GLY A 77 4.11 5.84 -15.73
C GLY A 77 4.19 6.66 -17.01
N ASN A 78 3.47 7.78 -17.09
CA ASN A 78 3.50 8.68 -18.25
C ASN A 78 3.32 10.14 -17.83
N ALA A 79 4.02 11.07 -18.48
CA ALA A 79 3.90 12.51 -18.24
C ALA A 79 2.49 13.08 -18.51
N THR A 80 1.65 12.37 -19.27
CA THR A 80 0.24 12.73 -19.49
C THR A 80 -0.68 12.30 -18.34
N GLU A 81 -0.19 11.52 -17.38
CA GLU A 81 -0.93 11.22 -16.16
C GLU A 81 -0.97 12.47 -15.26
N ILE A 82 -2.00 12.57 -14.44
CA ILE A 82 -2.14 13.62 -13.43
C ILE A 82 -2.31 12.98 -12.05
N VAL A 83 -1.88 13.69 -11.02
CA VAL A 83 -2.10 13.29 -9.64
C VAL A 83 -3.15 14.21 -9.04
N TYR A 84 -4.31 13.64 -8.69
CA TYR A 84 -5.28 14.30 -7.83
C TYR A 84 -4.99 13.93 -6.40
N PHE A 85 -4.96 14.91 -5.51
CA PHE A 85 -4.69 14.63 -4.11
C PHE A 85 -5.41 15.61 -3.18
N GLY A 86 -5.63 15.14 -1.96
CA GLY A 86 -6.29 15.90 -0.91
C GLY A 86 -5.95 15.36 0.47
N PHE A 87 -6.10 16.23 1.47
CA PHE A 87 -5.73 15.96 2.85
C PHE A 87 -6.72 16.60 3.83
N LYS A 88 -6.91 15.95 4.98
CA LYS A 88 -7.54 16.51 6.17
C LYS A 88 -6.52 16.54 7.31
N PRO A 89 -5.77 17.64 7.48
CA PRO A 89 -4.81 17.74 8.57
C PRO A 89 -5.52 17.84 9.93
N GLN A 90 -4.89 17.34 11.00
CA GLN A 90 -5.40 17.58 12.37
C GLN A 90 -5.07 18.97 12.92
N SER A 91 -4.09 19.65 12.33
CA SER A 91 -3.66 20.99 12.70
C SER A 91 -3.34 21.82 11.46
N ASN A 92 -3.53 23.13 11.52
CA ASN A 92 -3.37 24.05 10.39
C ASN A 92 -1.93 24.57 10.18
N ASN A 93 -0.93 23.95 10.82
CA ASN A 93 0.43 24.51 10.94
C ASN A 93 1.51 23.69 10.21
N PHE A 94 1.14 22.92 9.20
CA PHE A 94 2.12 22.24 8.35
C PHE A 94 1.79 22.40 6.87
N SER A 95 2.85 22.41 6.07
CA SER A 95 2.86 22.64 4.63
C SER A 95 3.42 21.41 3.93
N PHE A 96 3.30 21.36 2.61
CA PHE A 96 3.92 20.32 1.80
C PHE A 96 4.54 20.85 0.51
N VAL A 97 5.42 20.04 -0.04
CA VAL A 97 5.92 20.13 -1.41
C VAL A 97 5.90 18.73 -2.04
N ILE A 98 5.89 18.67 -3.37
CA ILE A 98 6.21 17.45 -4.11
C ILE A 98 7.59 17.63 -4.72
N LYS A 99 8.45 16.65 -4.49
CA LYS A 99 9.81 16.60 -5.01
C LYS A 99 9.99 15.45 -5.97
N ASP A 100 10.91 15.60 -6.92
CA ASP A 100 11.37 14.49 -7.74
C ASP A 100 12.33 13.56 -6.97
N SER A 101 12.75 12.47 -7.61
CA SER A 101 13.64 11.49 -6.97
C SER A 101 14.99 12.03 -6.48
N VAL A 102 15.48 13.15 -7.04
CA VAL A 102 16.74 13.78 -6.63
C VAL A 102 16.55 14.90 -5.59
N GLY A 103 15.30 15.26 -5.27
CA GLY A 103 14.95 16.21 -4.23
C GLY A 103 14.62 17.62 -4.71
N THR A 104 14.48 17.82 -6.03
CA THR A 104 14.05 19.10 -6.60
C THR A 104 12.56 19.30 -6.36
N VAL A 105 12.15 20.47 -5.85
CA VAL A 105 10.73 20.81 -5.71
C VAL A 105 10.12 21.00 -7.10
N VAL A 106 9.13 20.19 -7.42
CA VAL A 106 8.35 20.25 -8.68
C VAL A 106 6.91 20.69 -8.44
N TYR A 107 6.46 20.73 -7.18
CA TYR A 107 5.18 21.30 -6.79
C TYR A 107 5.26 21.94 -5.39
N PRO A 108 4.70 23.15 -5.20
CA PRO A 108 4.14 24.00 -6.25
C PRO A 108 5.26 24.56 -7.14
N ALA A 109 4.91 25.01 -8.35
CA ALA A 109 5.88 25.54 -9.31
C ALA A 109 6.66 26.77 -8.79
N SER A 110 6.14 27.46 -7.76
CA SER A 110 6.83 28.57 -7.08
C SER A 110 8.03 28.12 -6.24
N GLY A 111 8.15 26.83 -5.90
CA GLY A 111 9.13 26.30 -4.95
C GLY A 111 8.79 26.56 -3.47
N THR A 112 7.84 27.44 -3.18
CA THR A 112 7.41 27.76 -1.82
C THR A 112 6.48 26.67 -1.27
N PRO A 113 6.75 26.07 -0.10
CA PRO A 113 5.86 25.07 0.49
C PRO A 113 4.42 25.58 0.63
N MET A 114 3.46 24.77 0.18
CA MET A 114 2.04 25.13 0.25
C MET A 114 1.45 24.66 1.57
N PRO A 115 0.73 25.52 2.32
CA PRO A 115 0.00 25.09 3.52
C PRO A 115 -0.96 23.96 3.18
N LEU A 116 -1.14 22.99 4.09
CA LEU A 116 -2.20 22.00 3.90
C LEU A 116 -3.56 22.69 3.94
N PRO A 117 -4.50 22.24 3.10
CA PRO A 117 -5.82 22.85 3.01
C PRO A 117 -6.61 22.62 4.31
N THR A 118 -7.32 23.64 4.76
CA THR A 118 -8.26 23.58 5.91
C THR A 118 -9.72 23.73 5.48
N SER A 119 -9.94 24.10 4.21
CA SER A 119 -11.23 24.18 3.51
C SER A 119 -10.96 24.26 2.00
N GLY A 120 -12.02 24.13 1.19
CA GLY A 120 -11.93 24.28 -0.27
C GLY A 120 -11.11 23.18 -0.96
N ASN A 121 -10.46 23.54 -2.07
CA ASN A 121 -9.72 22.59 -2.90
C ASN A 121 -8.61 21.88 -2.11
N GLY A 122 -8.55 20.56 -2.27
CA GLY A 122 -7.64 19.67 -1.56
C GLY A 122 -8.08 19.32 -0.14
N TYR A 123 -9.07 20.01 0.45
CA TYR A 123 -9.56 19.66 1.78
C TYR A 123 -10.57 18.52 1.70
N ILE A 124 -10.28 17.42 2.39
CA ILE A 124 -11.23 16.30 2.52
C ILE A 124 -12.08 16.55 3.77
N VAL A 125 -13.37 16.81 3.59
CA VAL A 125 -14.26 17.20 4.69
C VAL A 125 -14.56 16.02 5.61
N ASP A 126 -14.89 14.87 5.04
CA ASP A 126 -15.36 13.70 5.77
C ASP A 126 -14.88 12.38 5.15
N TYR A 127 -15.19 11.29 5.85
CA TYR A 127 -14.87 9.95 5.40
C TYR A 127 -15.48 9.61 4.04
N ASN A 128 -16.72 10.04 3.77
CA ASN A 128 -17.41 9.71 2.52
C ASN A 128 -16.68 10.32 1.32
N GLN A 129 -16.24 11.57 1.43
CA GLN A 129 -15.40 12.19 0.41
C GLN A 129 -14.07 11.46 0.26
N ALA A 130 -13.44 11.08 1.38
CA ALA A 130 -12.16 10.36 1.37
C ALA A 130 -12.24 9.02 0.64
N VAL A 131 -13.30 8.24 0.88
CA VAL A 131 -13.48 6.94 0.23
C VAL A 131 -13.99 7.05 -1.20
N ASN A 132 -14.76 8.09 -1.53
CA ASN A 132 -15.21 8.33 -2.91
C ASN A 132 -14.07 8.81 -3.83
N GLY A 133 -13.08 9.51 -3.25
CA GLY A 133 -11.89 10.01 -3.95
C GLY A 133 -12.08 11.38 -4.59
N PRO A 134 -11.28 11.74 -5.61
CA PRO A 134 -11.36 13.02 -6.29
C PRO A 134 -12.65 13.20 -7.09
N LYS A 135 -13.26 14.39 -6.99
CA LYS A 135 -14.50 14.76 -7.69
C LYS A 135 -14.47 14.57 -9.22
N PRO A 136 -13.35 14.84 -9.93
CA PRO A 136 -13.25 14.56 -11.37
C PRO A 136 -13.45 13.08 -11.74
N LEU A 137 -13.24 12.17 -10.78
CA LEU A 137 -13.43 10.73 -10.96
C LEU A 137 -14.77 10.23 -10.42
N ASN A 138 -15.28 10.86 -9.36
CA ASN A 138 -16.54 10.52 -8.71
C ASN A 138 -17.19 11.78 -8.15
N ALA A 139 -18.37 12.17 -8.64
CA ALA A 139 -19.04 13.43 -8.27
C ALA A 139 -19.34 13.57 -6.76
N ALA A 140 -19.39 12.46 -6.01
CA ALA A 140 -19.56 12.44 -4.55
C ALA A 140 -18.23 12.61 -3.76
N GLY A 141 -17.12 12.82 -4.47
CA GLY A 141 -15.78 13.01 -3.94
C GLY A 141 -15.45 14.41 -3.45
N TYR A 142 -14.18 14.64 -3.11
CA TYR A 142 -13.65 15.96 -2.73
C TYR A 142 -13.12 16.73 -3.95
N ASP A 143 -13.17 18.07 -3.92
CA ASP A 143 -12.52 18.91 -4.94
C ASP A 143 -10.99 18.85 -4.76
N PRO A 144 -10.20 18.26 -5.68
CA PRO A 144 -8.80 17.96 -5.41
C PRO A 144 -7.84 19.10 -5.71
N LEU A 145 -6.64 19.03 -5.14
CA LEU A 145 -5.46 19.67 -5.71
C LEU A 145 -4.93 18.80 -6.86
N THR A 146 -4.28 19.43 -7.83
CA THR A 146 -3.77 18.74 -9.03
C THR A 146 -2.29 18.99 -9.19
N PHE A 147 -1.54 17.90 -9.42
CA PHE A 147 -0.15 17.93 -9.86
C PHE A 147 -0.04 17.26 -11.22
N THR A 148 0.50 18.00 -12.20
CA THR A 148 0.82 17.47 -13.53
C THR A 148 2.32 17.18 -13.56
N PRO A 149 2.74 15.90 -13.49
CA PRO A 149 4.14 15.53 -13.49
C PRO A 149 4.84 15.98 -14.77
N PRO A 150 6.04 16.58 -14.67
CA PRO A 150 6.78 17.01 -15.86
C PRO A 150 7.32 15.84 -16.70
N TYR A 151 7.41 14.65 -16.12
CA TYR A 151 7.92 13.43 -16.74
C TYR A 151 7.42 12.18 -15.99
N ALA A 152 7.56 11.01 -16.63
CA ALA A 152 7.39 9.74 -15.95
C ALA A 152 8.54 9.48 -14.97
N GLY A 153 8.24 8.93 -13.80
CA GLY A 153 9.24 8.72 -12.75
C GLY A 153 8.64 8.66 -11.35
N ASN A 154 9.53 8.69 -10.36
CA ASN A 154 9.15 8.70 -8.95
C ASN A 154 9.19 10.12 -8.40
N PHE A 155 8.13 10.50 -7.70
CA PHE A 155 8.00 11.74 -6.96
C PHE A 155 7.63 11.41 -5.51
N TYR A 156 7.89 12.32 -4.59
CA TYR A 156 7.50 12.13 -3.20
C TYR A 156 6.90 13.38 -2.58
N PHE A 157 5.95 13.17 -1.69
CA PHE A 157 5.35 14.21 -0.86
C PHE A 157 6.24 14.41 0.38
N GLU A 158 6.60 15.67 0.63
CA GLU A 158 7.37 16.08 1.79
C GLU A 158 6.58 17.12 2.58
N PHE A 159 6.34 16.84 3.85
CA PHE A 159 5.56 17.66 4.76
C PHE A 159 6.47 18.35 5.77
N SER A 160 6.23 19.63 6.05
CA SER A 160 7.07 20.43 6.94
C SER A 160 6.27 21.34 7.85
N TRP A 161 6.81 21.63 9.04
CA TRP A 161 6.22 22.58 9.99
C TRP A 161 7.28 23.33 10.77
N GLY A 162 6.93 24.52 11.25
CA GLY A 162 7.90 25.51 11.76
C GLY A 162 8.77 25.03 12.93
N SER A 163 8.28 24.09 13.73
CA SER A 163 9.07 23.56 14.85
C SER A 163 10.10 22.51 14.41
N ALA A 164 9.96 21.89 13.23
CA ALA A 164 10.85 20.85 12.70
C ALA A 164 11.15 19.69 13.68
N TYR A 165 10.24 19.42 14.63
CA TYR A 165 10.30 18.31 15.58
C TYR A 165 8.91 17.77 15.89
N GLY A 166 8.87 16.55 16.42
CA GLY A 166 7.64 15.89 16.87
C GLY A 166 6.85 15.24 15.73
N GLN A 167 5.54 15.11 15.93
CA GLN A 167 4.64 14.37 15.05
C GLN A 167 3.48 15.24 14.57
N ARG A 168 2.97 14.94 13.38
CA ARG A 168 1.74 15.50 12.82
C ARG A 168 0.89 14.39 12.23
N TYR A 169 -0.41 14.65 12.13
CA TYR A 169 -1.37 13.64 11.70
C TYR A 169 -2.23 14.18 10.57
N ILE A 170 -2.40 13.36 9.54
CA ILE A 170 -3.39 13.58 8.49
C ILE A 170 -4.48 12.53 8.68
N THR A 171 -5.70 13.00 8.94
CA THR A 171 -6.88 12.18 9.24
C THR A 171 -7.36 11.45 7.98
N TYR A 172 -7.60 12.22 6.92
CA TYR A 172 -7.96 11.67 5.62
C TYR A 172 -6.95 12.11 4.59
N TRP A 173 -6.57 11.21 3.69
CA TRP A 173 -5.62 11.49 2.65
C TRP A 173 -5.96 10.66 1.43
N ASP A 174 -5.70 11.23 0.27
CA ASP A 174 -5.89 10.58 -1.01
C ASP A 174 -4.81 11.09 -1.97
N ILE A 175 -4.14 10.18 -2.68
CA ILE A 175 -3.16 10.48 -3.71
C ILE A 175 -3.46 9.57 -4.90
N THR A 176 -4.34 10.02 -5.78
CA THR A 176 -4.85 9.23 -6.91
C THR A 176 -4.16 9.61 -8.21
N VAL A 177 -3.48 8.66 -8.86
CA VAL A 177 -2.92 8.83 -10.21
C VAL A 177 -3.98 8.53 -11.26
N VAL A 178 -4.07 9.37 -12.28
CA VAL A 178 -5.10 9.30 -13.32
C VAL A 178 -4.48 9.45 -14.70
N ALA A 179 -4.73 8.49 -15.58
CA ALA A 179 -4.37 8.57 -16.98
C ALA A 179 -5.44 9.32 -17.80
N PRO A 180 -5.12 9.77 -19.03
CA PRO A 180 -6.07 10.43 -19.91
C PRO A 180 -7.40 9.66 -20.03
N GLY A 181 -8.51 10.39 -20.03
CA GLY A 181 -9.86 9.82 -20.02
C GLY A 181 -10.38 9.45 -18.63
N ASN A 182 -9.83 10.02 -17.55
CA ASN A 182 -10.26 9.79 -16.16
C ASN A 182 -10.16 8.32 -15.73
N ILE A 183 -9.08 7.66 -16.17
CA ILE A 183 -8.79 6.27 -15.84
C ILE A 183 -7.83 6.26 -14.64
N GLU A 184 -8.34 5.90 -13.46
CA GLU A 184 -7.53 5.71 -12.25
C GLU A 184 -6.46 4.63 -12.47
N LYS A 185 -5.27 4.91 -11.96
CA LYS A 185 -4.12 4.01 -11.89
C LYS A 185 -3.83 3.74 -10.42
N ARG A 186 -4.32 2.60 -9.92
CA ARG A 186 -4.10 2.15 -8.54
C ARG A 186 -2.73 1.50 -8.38
N GLY A 187 -2.21 1.45 -7.16
CA GLY A 187 -0.95 0.77 -6.87
C GLY A 187 0.24 1.61 -7.33
N ARG A 188 0.12 2.93 -7.17
CA ARG A 188 1.15 3.92 -7.52
C ARG A 188 1.72 4.60 -6.29
N VAL A 189 1.04 4.54 -5.15
CA VAL A 189 1.47 5.15 -3.90
C VAL A 189 2.11 4.11 -3.02
N TRP A 190 3.32 4.41 -2.55
CA TRP A 190 4.08 3.49 -1.71
C TRP A 190 4.99 4.22 -0.72
N SER A 191 5.36 3.50 0.32
CA SER A 191 6.45 3.85 1.23
C SER A 191 7.18 2.56 1.59
N LYS A 192 8.43 2.64 2.03
CA LYS A 192 9.09 1.49 2.67
C LYS A 192 8.89 1.47 4.19
N ASN A 193 8.39 2.57 4.74
CA ASN A 193 8.19 2.80 6.17
C ASN A 193 6.85 3.51 6.43
N TRP A 194 5.73 2.79 6.34
CA TRP A 194 4.43 3.39 6.64
C TRP A 194 4.31 3.64 8.15
N GLN A 195 3.96 4.87 8.53
CA GLN A 195 3.69 5.21 9.92
C GLN A 195 2.23 5.62 10.09
N LEU A 196 1.54 4.91 10.98
CA LEU A 196 0.12 5.10 11.24
C LEU A 196 -0.15 5.29 12.73
N GLN A 197 -1.23 6.01 13.03
CA GLN A 197 -1.74 6.21 14.38
C GLN A 197 -3.22 5.88 14.41
N MET A 198 -3.62 5.03 15.35
CA MET A 198 -5.04 4.74 15.56
C MET A 198 -5.58 5.79 16.51
N GLY A 199 -6.65 6.47 16.15
CA GLY A 199 -7.27 7.52 16.97
C GLY A 199 -7.58 7.12 18.43
N SER A 200 -7.56 5.84 18.76
CA SER A 200 -7.68 5.26 20.09
C SER A 200 -6.90 3.92 20.17
N ASN A 201 -6.43 3.55 21.37
CA ASN A 201 -5.70 2.30 21.63
C ASN A 201 -6.56 1.03 21.46
N ASN A 202 -7.88 1.18 21.36
CA ASN A 202 -8.81 0.05 21.19
C ASN A 202 -9.38 -0.03 19.77
N HIS A 203 -8.92 0.82 18.85
CA HIS A 203 -9.40 0.80 17.47
C HIS A 203 -8.57 -0.19 16.64
N PRO A 204 -9.18 -1.23 16.06
CA PRO A 204 -8.48 -2.18 15.20
C PRO A 204 -8.06 -1.51 13.90
N PHE A 205 -6.89 -1.90 13.40
CA PHE A 205 -6.46 -1.62 12.05
C PHE A 205 -6.88 -2.76 11.12
N THR A 206 -7.71 -2.43 10.12
CA THR A 206 -8.34 -3.40 9.21
C THR A 206 -7.93 -3.22 7.76
N GLY A 207 -7.03 -2.26 7.47
CA GLY A 207 -6.46 -2.08 6.13
C GLY A 207 -5.58 -3.25 5.72
N VAL A 208 -5.37 -3.38 4.41
CA VAL A 208 -4.45 -4.35 3.80
C VAL A 208 -3.33 -3.59 3.11
N MET A 209 -2.11 -4.08 3.23
CA MET A 209 -0.94 -3.50 2.56
C MET A 209 -0.23 -4.54 1.71
N TYR A 210 0.46 -4.10 0.66
CA TYR A 210 1.04 -4.98 -0.35
C TYR A 210 2.54 -4.72 -0.50
N PRO A 211 3.40 -5.47 0.25
CA PRO A 211 4.83 -5.45 0.03
C PRO A 211 5.19 -5.99 -1.36
N TYR A 212 6.13 -5.31 -2.02
CA TYR A 212 6.71 -5.69 -3.29
C TYR A 212 8.21 -5.90 -3.12
N THR A 213 8.64 -7.15 -3.23
CA THR A 213 10.03 -7.58 -3.03
C THR A 213 10.90 -7.31 -4.26
N ASN A 214 12.22 -7.38 -4.11
CA ASN A 214 13.18 -7.12 -5.20
C ASN A 214 13.09 -8.17 -6.33
N ASP A 215 12.65 -9.39 -6.03
CA ASP A 215 12.36 -10.44 -7.01
C ASP A 215 10.93 -10.35 -7.58
N GLN A 216 10.30 -9.19 -7.38
CA GLN A 216 9.04 -8.78 -8.00
C GLN A 216 7.82 -9.54 -7.49
N ILE A 217 7.89 -10.13 -6.29
CA ILE A 217 6.76 -10.83 -5.69
C ILE A 217 5.95 -9.83 -4.85
N THR A 218 4.66 -9.75 -5.15
CA THR A 218 3.70 -9.03 -4.30
C THR A 218 3.12 -10.00 -3.29
N THR A 219 3.25 -9.67 -2.00
CA THR A 219 2.49 -10.33 -0.92
C THR A 219 1.44 -9.38 -0.36
N SER A 220 0.53 -9.87 0.48
CA SER A 220 -0.45 -9.04 1.19
C SER A 220 -0.32 -9.24 2.70
N ILE A 221 -0.29 -8.13 3.44
CA ILE A 221 -0.29 -8.13 4.90
C ILE A 221 -1.70 -7.88 5.38
N HIS A 222 -2.27 -8.89 6.05
CA HIS A 222 -3.47 -8.75 6.87
C HIS A 222 -3.07 -8.56 8.32
N PHE A 223 -3.45 -7.43 8.90
CA PHE A 223 -3.10 -7.08 10.27
C PHE A 223 -4.03 -7.70 11.32
N ASN A 224 -5.02 -8.48 10.87
CA ASN A 224 -5.94 -9.27 11.68
C ASN A 224 -6.59 -8.47 12.85
N GLY A 225 -6.90 -7.20 12.60
CA GLY A 225 -7.59 -6.34 13.57
C GLY A 225 -6.74 -5.96 14.78
N MET A 226 -5.40 -5.99 14.70
CA MET A 226 -4.56 -5.44 15.77
C MET A 226 -4.98 -4.01 16.11
N ALA A 227 -4.99 -3.65 17.39
CA ALA A 227 -5.37 -2.32 17.87
C ALA A 227 -4.14 -1.57 18.43
N PRO A 228 -3.17 -1.18 17.59
CA PRO A 228 -2.00 -0.46 18.03
C PRO A 228 -2.37 1.00 18.32
N ALA A 229 -1.86 1.61 19.38
CA ALA A 229 -1.97 3.07 19.53
C ALA A 229 -1.32 3.80 18.33
N ARG A 230 -0.12 3.34 17.98
CA ARG A 230 0.72 3.79 16.87
C ARG A 230 1.53 2.59 16.40
N PHE A 231 1.81 2.51 15.11
CA PHE A 231 2.65 1.45 14.58
C PHE A 231 3.37 1.91 13.32
N THR A 232 4.35 1.11 12.94
CA THR A 232 5.17 1.30 11.75
C THR A 232 5.19 -0.02 10.98
N VAL A 233 5.11 0.05 9.66
CA VAL A 233 5.17 -1.12 8.78
C VAL A 233 6.37 -0.97 7.86
N ALA A 234 7.27 -1.94 7.94
CA ALA A 234 8.46 -2.07 7.13
C ALA A 234 8.64 -3.53 6.73
N CYS A 235 9.16 -3.77 5.53
CA CYS A 235 9.47 -5.12 5.03
C CYS A 235 10.86 -5.15 4.41
N ASN A 236 11.57 -6.25 4.59
CA ASN A 236 12.95 -6.48 4.13
C ASN A 236 13.23 -8.01 4.09
N PRO A 237 14.39 -8.46 3.57
CA PRO A 237 14.71 -9.88 3.46
C PRO A 237 15.17 -10.57 4.75
N THR A 238 15.58 -9.82 5.79
CA THR A 238 16.36 -10.36 6.92
C THR A 238 15.63 -10.37 8.26
N GLY A 239 14.77 -9.38 8.52
CA GLY A 239 14.02 -9.21 9.77
C GLY A 239 14.28 -7.87 10.45
N VAL A 240 14.62 -7.88 11.74
CA VAL A 240 14.82 -6.66 12.54
C VAL A 240 16.22 -6.05 12.40
N SER A 241 17.18 -6.82 11.86
CA SER A 241 18.57 -6.43 11.63
C SER A 241 19.16 -7.14 10.40
N ASN A 242 20.42 -6.81 10.06
CA ASN A 242 21.18 -7.48 9.00
C ASN A 242 22.63 -7.70 9.47
N THR A 243 22.80 -8.64 10.40
CA THR A 243 24.10 -9.00 10.97
C THR A 243 24.81 -10.10 10.18
N GLY A 244 24.17 -10.59 9.11
CA GLY A 244 24.62 -11.76 8.33
C GLY A 244 24.19 -13.09 8.93
N ASN A 245 23.49 -13.08 10.07
CA ASN A 245 22.93 -14.29 10.69
C ASN A 245 21.40 -14.24 10.62
N PHE A 246 20.85 -14.79 9.54
CA PHE A 246 19.41 -14.80 9.28
C PHE A 246 18.57 -15.39 10.44
N ILE A 247 19.09 -16.41 11.14
CA ILE A 247 18.37 -17.02 12.27
C ILE A 247 18.22 -16.05 13.44
N ILE A 248 19.19 -15.16 13.65
CA ILE A 248 19.12 -14.12 14.66
C ILE A 248 18.29 -12.94 14.14
N ASP A 249 18.58 -12.48 12.93
CA ASP A 249 17.99 -11.29 12.32
C ASP A 249 16.46 -11.40 12.17
N ARG A 250 15.91 -12.61 11.95
CA ARG A 250 14.46 -12.82 11.78
C ARG A 250 13.64 -12.86 13.07
N LYS A 251 14.29 -12.80 14.24
CA LYS A 251 13.61 -12.91 15.54
C LYS A 251 13.02 -11.57 15.96
N SER A 252 11.85 -11.62 16.60
CA SER A 252 11.34 -10.45 17.33
C SER A 252 12.28 -10.09 18.47
N VAL A 253 12.51 -8.79 18.66
CA VAL A 253 13.39 -8.23 19.69
C VAL A 253 12.64 -7.18 20.50
N ALA A 254 13.14 -6.88 21.70
CA ALA A 254 12.60 -5.82 22.52
C ALA A 254 12.95 -4.43 21.96
N GLY A 255 12.00 -3.50 22.04
CA GLY A 255 12.14 -2.13 21.55
C GLY A 255 11.68 -1.94 20.11
N ASN A 256 11.77 -0.69 19.63
CA ASN A 256 11.42 -0.36 18.25
C ASN A 256 12.63 -0.59 17.34
N HIS A 257 12.49 -1.57 16.44
CA HIS A 257 13.46 -1.87 15.39
C HIS A 257 12.75 -1.75 14.05
N THR A 258 13.30 -0.96 13.15
CA THR A 258 12.67 -0.67 11.86
C THR A 258 13.75 -0.64 10.80
N TYR A 259 13.68 -1.59 9.87
CA TYR A 259 14.62 -1.71 8.77
C TYR A 259 13.84 -1.74 7.44
N PRO A 260 13.54 -0.57 6.86
CA PRO A 260 12.67 -0.46 5.68
C PRO A 260 13.45 -0.64 4.38
N GLU A 261 13.15 -1.69 3.59
CA GLU A 261 13.84 -1.97 2.32
C GLU A 261 12.88 -2.12 1.13
N TYR A 262 11.79 -2.85 1.31
CA TYR A 262 10.82 -3.13 0.25
C TYR A 262 9.75 -2.06 0.16
N LYS A 263 9.27 -1.83 -1.07
CA LYS A 263 8.14 -0.94 -1.31
C LYS A 263 6.88 -1.59 -0.75
N ILE A 264 6.08 -0.84 -0.03
CA ILE A 264 4.80 -1.30 0.51
C ILE A 264 3.73 -0.38 -0.06
N PHE A 265 2.76 -0.95 -0.75
CA PHE A 265 1.66 -0.23 -1.37
C PHE A 265 0.39 -0.37 -0.53
N VAL A 266 -0.53 0.58 -0.67
CA VAL A 266 -1.88 0.46 -0.07
C VAL A 266 -2.85 -0.29 -0.99
N ASN A 267 -2.46 -0.49 -2.24
CA ASN A 267 -3.16 -1.29 -3.25
C ASN A 267 -2.23 -2.34 -3.84
N ASN A 268 -2.79 -3.36 -4.51
CA ASN A 268 -1.97 -4.26 -5.32
C ASN A 268 -1.18 -3.40 -6.33
N PRO A 269 0.16 -3.53 -6.42
CA PRO A 269 0.98 -2.68 -7.28
C PRO A 269 0.52 -2.74 -8.74
N ASP A 270 0.57 -1.60 -9.44
CA ASP A 270 0.24 -1.58 -10.87
C ASP A 270 1.23 -2.45 -11.65
N SER A 271 0.72 -3.52 -12.24
CA SER A 271 1.52 -4.56 -12.90
C SER A 271 2.30 -4.10 -14.13
N ASN A 272 2.00 -2.93 -14.70
CA ASN A 272 2.77 -2.40 -15.84
C ASN A 272 4.07 -1.73 -15.38
N LEU A 273 4.12 -1.13 -14.19
CA LEU A 273 5.35 -0.55 -13.63
C LEU A 273 6.00 -1.43 -12.55
N PHE A 274 5.21 -2.30 -11.92
CA PHE A 274 5.63 -3.25 -10.90
C PHE A 274 5.17 -4.65 -11.31
N PRO A 275 5.79 -5.24 -12.35
CA PRO A 275 5.38 -6.55 -12.84
C PRO A 275 5.52 -7.61 -11.77
N THR A 276 4.74 -8.68 -11.87
CA THR A 276 4.82 -9.82 -10.96
C THR A 276 5.93 -10.77 -11.42
N GLY A 277 6.85 -11.07 -10.52
CA GLY A 277 7.89 -12.07 -10.70
C GLY A 277 7.32 -13.49 -10.71
N ILE A 278 8.11 -14.42 -11.23
CA ILE A 278 7.75 -15.85 -11.23
C ILE A 278 8.12 -16.44 -9.87
N LEU A 279 7.20 -17.13 -9.21
CA LEU A 279 7.52 -17.83 -7.96
C LEU A 279 8.51 -18.97 -8.22
N GLY A 280 9.43 -19.17 -7.27
CA GLY A 280 10.30 -20.33 -7.26
C GLY A 280 9.48 -21.62 -7.11
N GLY A 281 9.89 -22.67 -7.80
CA GLY A 281 9.25 -23.98 -7.74
C GLY A 281 10.26 -25.12 -7.87
N VAL A 282 9.76 -26.33 -7.54
CA VAL A 282 10.47 -27.58 -7.82
C VAL A 282 10.22 -27.94 -9.27
N ASP A 283 11.27 -27.97 -10.08
CA ASP A 283 11.20 -28.35 -11.48
C ASP A 283 11.07 -29.87 -11.63
N SER A 284 11.87 -30.64 -10.87
CA SER A 284 11.77 -32.09 -10.84
C SER A 284 12.42 -32.69 -9.59
N VAL A 285 12.03 -33.93 -9.28
CA VAL A 285 12.62 -34.74 -8.22
C VAL A 285 13.17 -36.02 -8.85
N LYS A 286 14.43 -36.35 -8.57
CA LYS A 286 15.02 -37.64 -8.96
C LYS A 286 15.45 -38.40 -7.73
N THR A 287 15.19 -39.70 -7.74
CA THR A 287 15.67 -40.62 -6.72
C THR A 287 16.69 -41.58 -7.34
N SER A 288 17.76 -41.88 -6.61
CA SER A 288 18.66 -42.98 -6.94
C SER A 288 18.86 -43.84 -5.71
N ASN A 289 18.57 -45.14 -5.84
CA ASN A 289 18.78 -46.14 -4.81
C ASN A 289 20.00 -46.99 -5.20
N HIS A 290 20.96 -47.15 -4.29
CA HIS A 290 22.18 -47.93 -4.53
C HIS A 290 22.07 -49.39 -4.07
N CYS A 291 20.88 -49.81 -3.60
CA CYS A 291 20.59 -51.13 -3.03
C CYS A 291 21.47 -51.48 -1.80
N ASP A 292 21.98 -50.47 -1.11
CA ASP A 292 22.84 -50.57 0.08
C ASP A 292 22.17 -49.96 1.33
N GLY A 293 20.87 -49.68 1.26
CA GLY A 293 20.11 -48.98 2.29
C GLY A 293 20.17 -47.45 2.18
N GLN A 294 20.85 -46.88 1.18
CA GLN A 294 20.87 -45.44 0.95
C GLN A 294 19.96 -45.01 -0.21
N LEU A 295 19.28 -43.87 -0.02
CA LEU A 295 18.46 -43.20 -1.02
C LEU A 295 18.96 -41.76 -1.20
N ASN A 296 19.43 -41.42 -2.40
CA ASN A 296 19.68 -40.03 -2.75
C ASN A 296 18.43 -39.42 -3.36
N ILE A 297 18.00 -38.28 -2.83
CA ILE A 297 16.91 -37.46 -3.37
C ILE A 297 17.54 -36.18 -3.91
N THR A 298 17.47 -36.01 -5.24
CA THR A 298 17.94 -34.79 -5.91
C THR A 298 16.75 -33.94 -6.29
N LEU A 299 16.68 -32.75 -5.71
CA LEU A 299 15.68 -31.73 -6.02
C LEU A 299 16.27 -30.74 -7.03
N PHE A 300 15.61 -30.60 -8.18
CA PHE A 300 15.90 -29.54 -9.14
C PHE A 300 14.91 -28.40 -8.90
N VAL A 301 15.41 -27.22 -8.61
CA VAL A 301 14.61 -26.02 -8.33
C VAL A 301 15.03 -24.89 -9.26
N ASN A 302 14.08 -24.08 -9.70
CA ASN A 302 14.37 -22.95 -10.59
C ASN A 302 14.79 -21.67 -9.86
N LYS A 303 14.65 -21.62 -8.52
CA LYS A 303 15.09 -20.52 -7.67
C LYS A 303 15.59 -21.04 -6.31
N PRO A 304 16.51 -20.31 -5.63
CA PRO A 304 16.88 -20.60 -4.25
C PRO A 304 15.65 -20.58 -3.32
N GLY A 305 15.57 -21.53 -2.41
CA GLY A 305 14.45 -21.64 -1.49
C GLY A 305 14.67 -22.72 -0.43
N VAL A 306 13.63 -22.96 0.37
CA VAL A 306 13.56 -24.08 1.32
C VAL A 306 12.60 -25.11 0.73
N ALA A 307 12.97 -26.39 0.81
CA ALA A 307 12.13 -27.50 0.40
C ALA A 307 11.90 -28.44 1.58
N ASP A 308 10.64 -28.81 1.80
CA ASP A 308 10.26 -29.82 2.78
C ASP A 308 10.04 -31.16 2.05
N ILE A 309 10.70 -32.22 2.53
CA ILE A 309 10.55 -33.58 1.99
C ILE A 309 9.73 -34.38 3.00
N ILE A 310 8.58 -34.89 2.55
CA ILE A 310 7.76 -35.84 3.31
C ILE A 310 7.95 -37.22 2.69
N LEU A 311 8.52 -38.16 3.45
CA LEU A 311 8.63 -39.56 3.06
C LEU A 311 7.42 -40.32 3.60
N GLN A 312 6.54 -40.75 2.71
CA GLN A 312 5.44 -41.66 3.03
C GLN A 312 5.85 -43.08 2.62
N ILE A 313 6.27 -43.86 3.61
CA ILE A 313 6.63 -45.26 3.43
C ILE A 313 5.36 -46.07 3.70
N ASN A 314 4.69 -46.50 2.62
CA ASN A 314 3.58 -47.43 2.74
C ASN A 314 4.17 -48.84 2.75
N PRO A 315 3.96 -49.64 3.81
CA PRO A 315 4.34 -51.04 3.76
C PRO A 315 3.45 -51.78 2.75
N GLU A 316 3.99 -52.86 2.17
CA GLU A 316 3.18 -53.85 1.46
C GLU A 316 2.08 -54.39 2.41
N PRO A 317 0.88 -54.74 1.90
CA PRO A 317 -0.16 -55.33 2.73
C PRO A 317 0.38 -56.55 3.51
N GLY A 318 0.47 -56.42 4.85
CA GLY A 318 0.97 -57.47 5.73
C GLY A 318 2.40 -57.29 6.26
N VAL A 319 3.09 -56.19 5.94
CA VAL A 319 4.40 -55.81 6.51
C VAL A 319 4.21 -54.65 7.50
N GLN A 320 4.89 -54.65 8.65
CA GLN A 320 4.81 -53.51 9.58
C GLN A 320 5.70 -52.35 9.10
N PRO A 321 5.37 -51.07 9.42
CA PRO A 321 6.18 -49.91 9.02
C PRO A 321 7.63 -49.92 9.54
N GLU A 322 7.90 -50.72 10.57
CA GLU A 322 9.19 -50.88 11.24
C GLU A 322 10.03 -52.09 10.78
N ASP A 323 9.55 -52.89 9.82
CA ASP A 323 10.24 -54.06 9.26
C ASP A 323 11.02 -53.77 7.96
#